data_AF-A0A969VV72-F1
#
_entry.id   AF-A0A969VV72-F1
#
_cell.length_a   1.000
_cell.length_b   1.000
_cell.length_c   1.000
_cell.angle_alpha   90.00
_cell.angle_beta   90.00
_cell.angle_gamma   90.00
#
_symmetry.space_group_name_H-M   'P 1'
#
loop_
_entity.id
_entity.type
_entity.pdbx_description
1 polymer ?
#
loop_
_entity_poly.entity_id
_entity_poly.type
_entity_poly.pdbx_seq_one_letter_code
_entity_poly.pdbx_strand_id
1 'polypeptide(L)'
;KIKNYNNEIIKLEKLIPKEFAEKNKKYKELYNDYRKSLNAYYNSVDDSYNNFKQIKKNLQDLEKLKAQQDNLKQSINDIKNNALDKGSKSLNEVMERLDKVSGTNEIKDLIYNVISDIQKGNVDRQASNQKLNEILNLFNKEINWREKPVKVLLPQLEKYDELIRDTIGIRQQDKLPNKQALSIAQCESNHHNISLHF
;
A
#
# COMPACT_ATOMS: atom_id res chain seq x y z
N LYS A 1 -10.54 10.76 55.10
CA LYS A 1 -10.59 10.55 53.63
C LYS A 1 -10.24 9.12 53.24
N ILE A 2 -9.03 8.61 53.50
CA ILE A 2 -8.61 7.23 53.14
C ILE A 2 -9.57 6.13 53.64
N LYS A 3 -9.98 6.18 54.91
CA LYS A 3 -10.93 5.21 55.50
C LYS A 3 -12.31 5.22 54.81
N ASN A 4 -12.71 6.36 54.23
CA ASN A 4 -13.97 6.49 53.50
C ASN A 4 -13.86 5.81 52.13
N TYR A 5 -12.74 6.01 51.42
CA TYR A 5 -12.47 5.33 50.15
C TYR A 5 -12.36 3.80 50.31
N ASN A 6 -11.72 3.32 51.39
CA ASN A 6 -11.66 1.88 51.65
C ASN A 6 -13.05 1.26 51.88
N ASN A 7 -13.94 1.96 52.58
CA ASN A 7 -15.32 1.51 52.77
C ASN A 7 -16.12 1.52 51.46
N GLU A 8 -15.81 2.45 50.57
CA GLU A 8 -16.42 2.57 49.25
C GLU A 8 -15.97 1.43 48.32
N ILE A 9 -14.67 1.08 48.33
CA ILE A 9 -14.13 -0.08 47.61
C ILE A 9 -14.83 -1.37 48.06
N ILE A 10 -14.93 -1.62 49.37
CA ILE A 10 -15.59 -2.83 49.90
C ILE A 10 -17.06 -2.90 49.47
N LYS A 11 -17.75 -1.76 49.35
CA LYS A 11 -19.13 -1.72 48.84
C LYS A 11 -19.18 -2.06 47.36
N LEU A 12 -18.27 -1.53 46.55
CA LEU A 12 -18.21 -1.77 45.11
C LEU A 12 -17.82 -3.22 44.78
N GLU A 13 -16.88 -3.80 45.51
CA GLU A 13 -16.46 -5.20 45.33
C GLU A 13 -17.62 -6.19 45.54
N LYS A 14 -18.53 -5.88 46.48
CA LYS A 14 -19.74 -6.70 46.71
C LYS A 14 -20.74 -6.65 45.55
N LEU A 15 -20.65 -5.65 44.67
CA LEU A 15 -21.49 -5.55 43.48
C LEU A 15 -20.98 -6.43 42.33
N ILE A 16 -19.76 -6.95 42.41
CA ILE A 16 -19.21 -7.85 41.39
C ILE A 16 -19.92 -9.22 41.49
N PRO A 17 -20.60 -9.68 40.43
CA PRO A 17 -21.24 -10.99 40.45
C PRO A 17 -20.21 -12.11 40.67
N LYS A 18 -20.55 -13.12 41.47
CA LYS A 18 -19.65 -14.27 41.73
C LYS A 18 -19.19 -14.99 40.45
N GLU A 19 -20.06 -15.01 39.44
CA GLU A 19 -19.79 -15.61 38.13
C GLU A 19 -18.90 -14.75 37.22
N PHE A 20 -18.60 -13.51 37.62
CA PHE A 20 -17.89 -12.54 36.76
C PHE A 20 -16.53 -13.07 36.30
N ALA A 21 -15.73 -13.64 37.21
CA ALA A 21 -14.40 -14.14 36.88
C ALA A 21 -14.45 -15.24 35.80
N GLU A 22 -15.40 -16.17 35.91
CA GLU A 22 -15.58 -17.25 34.93
C GLU A 22 -16.12 -16.71 33.60
N LYS A 23 -17.12 -15.82 33.62
CA LYS A 23 -17.69 -15.18 32.43
C LYS A 23 -16.66 -14.32 31.69
N ASN A 24 -15.85 -13.56 32.42
CA ASN A 24 -14.77 -12.74 31.88
C ASN A 24 -13.69 -13.60 31.22
N LYS A 25 -13.30 -14.72 31.84
CA LYS A 25 -12.34 -15.66 31.25
C LYS A 25 -12.85 -16.23 29.92
N LYS A 26 -14.08 -16.78 29.91
CA LYS A 26 -14.71 -17.31 28.68
C LYS A 26 -14.86 -16.24 27.60
N TYR A 27 -15.24 -15.03 28.00
CA TYR A 27 -15.33 -13.89 27.10
C TYR A 27 -13.98 -13.56 26.46
N LYS A 28 -12.91 -13.45 27.26
CA LYS A 28 -11.56 -13.14 26.77
C LYS A 28 -11.04 -14.21 25.79
N GLU A 29 -11.33 -15.48 26.03
CA GLU A 29 -11.02 -16.58 25.11
C GLU A 29 -11.75 -16.41 23.77
N LEU A 30 -13.07 -16.28 23.79
CA LEU A 30 -13.88 -16.08 22.58
C LEU A 30 -13.51 -14.80 21.82
N TYR A 31 -13.28 -13.70 22.55
CA TYR A 31 -12.90 -12.43 21.97
C TYR A 31 -11.54 -12.51 21.28
N ASN A 32 -10.58 -13.22 21.87
CA ASN A 32 -9.27 -13.43 21.25
C ASN A 32 -9.39 -14.24 19.95
N ASP A 33 -10.19 -15.29 19.93
CA ASP A 33 -10.38 -16.11 18.74
C ASP A 33 -11.16 -15.37 17.63
N TYR A 34 -12.17 -14.59 18.03
CA TYR A 34 -12.85 -13.65 17.14
C TYR A 34 -11.86 -12.64 16.53
N ARG A 35 -11.03 -11.99 17.34
CA ARG A 35 -10.03 -11.01 16.88
C ARG A 35 -9.03 -11.61 15.92
N LYS A 36 -8.53 -12.83 16.21
CA LYS A 36 -7.62 -13.55 15.30
C LYS A 36 -8.29 -13.82 13.95
N SER A 37 -9.50 -14.35 13.98
CA SER A 37 -10.26 -14.68 12.76
C SER A 37 -10.58 -13.43 11.94
N LEU A 38 -11.00 -12.35 12.61
CA LEU A 38 -11.30 -11.08 11.97
C LEU A 38 -10.06 -10.46 11.32
N ASN A 39 -8.92 -10.45 12.02
CA ASN A 39 -7.67 -9.94 11.48
C ASN A 39 -7.18 -10.77 10.30
N ALA A 40 -7.30 -12.10 10.36
CA ALA A 40 -6.94 -12.97 9.24
C ALA A 40 -7.79 -12.67 8.00
N TYR A 41 -9.10 -12.51 8.18
CA TYR A 41 -10.01 -12.10 7.11
C TYR A 41 -9.65 -10.72 6.55
N TYR A 42 -9.44 -9.74 7.42
CA TYR A 42 -9.08 -8.37 7.06
C TYR A 42 -7.79 -8.29 6.25
N ASN A 43 -6.73 -8.97 6.70
CA ASN A 43 -5.47 -9.00 5.96
C ASN A 43 -5.68 -9.63 4.58
N SER A 44 -6.33 -10.80 4.51
CA SER A 44 -6.57 -11.49 3.23
C SER A 44 -7.33 -10.63 2.22
N VAL A 45 -8.41 -9.98 2.67
CA VAL A 45 -9.27 -9.15 1.82
C VAL A 45 -8.57 -7.85 1.42
N ASP A 46 -7.95 -7.15 2.37
CA ASP A 46 -7.25 -5.90 2.12
C ASP A 46 -6.06 -6.11 1.19
N ASP A 47 -5.23 -7.13 1.45
CA ASP A 47 -4.05 -7.44 0.64
C ASP A 47 -4.46 -7.79 -0.80
N SER A 48 -5.49 -8.64 -0.95
CA SER A 48 -6.00 -9.02 -2.28
C SER A 48 -6.53 -7.80 -3.04
N TYR A 49 -7.29 -6.93 -2.38
CA TYR A 49 -7.85 -5.75 -3.01
C TYR A 49 -6.78 -4.70 -3.33
N ASN A 50 -5.79 -4.52 -2.46
CA ASN A 50 -4.64 -3.62 -2.69
C ASN A 50 -3.77 -4.11 -3.86
N ASN A 51 -3.48 -5.40 -3.93
CA ASN A 51 -2.76 -6.00 -5.06
C ASN A 51 -3.53 -5.80 -6.37
N PHE A 52 -4.85 -6.01 -6.34
CA PHE A 52 -5.71 -5.74 -7.48
C PHE A 52 -5.66 -4.26 -7.93
N LYS A 53 -5.81 -3.31 -6.99
CA LYS A 53 -5.68 -1.87 -7.28
C LYS A 53 -4.31 -1.54 -7.87
N GLN A 54 -3.24 -2.13 -7.32
CA GLN A 54 -1.88 -1.93 -7.79
C GLN A 54 -1.71 -2.37 -9.24
N ILE A 55 -2.21 -3.55 -9.61
CA ILE A 55 -2.19 -4.04 -10.99
C ILE A 55 -2.98 -3.08 -11.90
N LYS A 56 -4.21 -2.71 -11.51
CA LYS A 56 -5.04 -1.77 -12.27
C LYS A 56 -4.29 -0.45 -12.50
N LYS A 57 -3.66 0.08 -11.45
CA LYS A 57 -2.92 1.33 -11.49
C LYS A 57 -1.67 1.24 -12.37
N ASN A 58 -0.93 0.14 -12.33
CA ASN A 58 0.20 -0.11 -13.22
C ASN A 58 -0.23 -0.06 -14.70
N LEU A 59 -1.39 -0.63 -15.03
CA LEU A 59 -1.93 -0.58 -16.39
C LEU A 59 -2.36 0.85 -16.79
N GLN A 60 -3.06 1.56 -15.90
CA GLN A 60 -3.51 2.94 -16.15
C GLN A 60 -2.35 3.92 -16.38
N ASP A 61 -1.19 3.69 -15.76
CA ASP A 61 -0.02 4.57 -15.89
C ASP A 61 0.88 4.24 -17.11
N LEU A 62 0.48 3.33 -18.02
CA LEU A 62 1.26 2.96 -19.22
C LEU A 62 1.69 4.18 -20.05
N GLU A 63 0.79 5.13 -20.32
CA GLU A 63 1.11 6.30 -21.15
C GLU A 63 2.12 7.23 -20.45
N LYS A 64 2.02 7.36 -19.12
CA LYS A 64 3.01 8.13 -18.33
C LYS A 64 4.39 7.48 -18.38
N LEU A 65 4.44 6.14 -18.35
CA LEU A 65 5.67 5.38 -18.50
C LEU A 65 6.27 5.62 -19.90
N LYS A 66 5.49 5.41 -20.97
CA LYS A 66 5.92 5.62 -22.35
C LYS A 66 6.45 7.03 -22.61
N ALA A 67 5.84 8.05 -22.01
CA ALA A 67 6.28 9.44 -22.12
C ALA A 67 7.72 9.68 -21.63
N GLN A 68 8.31 8.78 -20.84
CA GLN A 68 9.70 8.89 -20.39
C GLN A 68 10.71 8.12 -21.25
N GLN A 69 10.25 7.36 -22.24
CA GLN A 69 11.11 6.46 -23.01
C GLN A 69 12.25 7.19 -23.74
N ASP A 70 11.92 8.29 -24.43
CA ASP A 70 12.91 9.00 -25.23
C ASP A 70 13.88 9.81 -24.35
N ASN A 71 13.37 10.43 -23.28
CA ASN A 71 14.20 11.10 -22.30
C ASN A 71 15.17 10.12 -21.63
N LEU A 72 14.70 8.92 -21.26
CA LEU A 72 15.56 7.87 -20.70
C LEU A 72 16.66 7.45 -21.67
N LYS A 73 16.31 7.17 -22.93
CA LYS A 73 17.29 6.80 -23.97
C LYS A 73 18.32 7.89 -24.18
N GLN A 74 17.89 9.16 -24.20
CA GLN A 74 18.79 10.30 -24.36
C GLN A 74 19.73 10.45 -23.16
N SER A 75 19.23 10.37 -21.92
CA SER A 75 20.04 10.42 -20.70
C SER A 75 21.12 9.34 -20.69
N ILE A 76 20.74 8.12 -21.07
CA ILE A 76 21.67 6.98 -21.15
C ILE A 76 22.73 7.21 -22.24
N ASN A 77 22.33 7.72 -23.40
CA ASN A 77 23.27 8.02 -24.48
C ASN A 77 24.26 9.13 -24.08
N ASP A 78 23.80 10.17 -23.40
CA ASP A 78 24.66 11.23 -22.88
C ASP A 78 25.71 10.67 -21.90
N ILE A 79 25.31 9.79 -20.98
CA ILE A 79 26.25 9.12 -20.04
C ILE A 79 27.26 8.26 -20.81
N LYS A 80 26.81 7.45 -21.79
CA LYS A 80 27.68 6.59 -22.61
C LYS A 80 28.73 7.38 -23.42
N ASN A 81 28.39 8.60 -23.80
CA ASN A 81 29.24 9.54 -24.54
C ASN A 81 30.04 10.48 -23.61
N ASN A 82 30.22 10.12 -22.34
CA ASN A 82 30.97 10.87 -21.32
C ASN A 82 30.39 12.26 -20.96
N ALA A 83 29.16 12.59 -21.36
CA ALA A 83 28.47 13.78 -20.89
C ALA A 83 27.79 13.53 -19.53
N LEU A 84 28.59 13.16 -18.52
CA LEU A 84 28.11 12.62 -17.23
C LEU A 84 27.22 13.58 -16.44
N ASP A 85 27.58 14.86 -16.35
CA ASP A 85 26.78 15.87 -15.62
C ASP A 85 25.40 16.07 -16.28
N LYS A 86 25.39 16.28 -17.60
CA LYS A 86 24.15 16.42 -18.38
C LYS A 86 23.29 15.16 -18.29
N GLY A 87 23.90 14.00 -18.50
CA GLY A 87 23.20 12.71 -18.48
C GLY A 87 22.63 12.36 -17.12
N SER A 88 23.38 12.59 -16.03
CA SER A 88 22.89 12.34 -14.66
C SER A 88 21.75 13.27 -14.25
N LYS A 89 21.82 14.56 -14.60
CA LYS A 89 20.71 15.52 -14.37
C LYS A 89 19.44 15.09 -15.11
N SER A 90 19.56 14.80 -16.41
CA SER A 90 18.44 14.33 -17.22
C SER A 90 17.89 12.97 -16.72
N LEU A 91 18.74 12.08 -16.22
CA LEU A 91 18.32 10.82 -15.62
C LEU A 91 17.56 11.02 -14.30
N ASN A 92 17.96 12.02 -13.50
CA ASN A 92 17.23 12.41 -12.28
C ASN A 92 15.83 12.94 -12.61
N GLU A 93 15.69 13.78 -13.65
CA GLU A 93 14.37 14.25 -14.11
C GLU A 93 13.45 13.09 -14.55
N VAL A 94 14.01 12.08 -15.23
CA VAL A 94 13.27 10.86 -15.56
C VAL A 94 12.82 10.15 -14.29
N MET A 95 13.70 9.98 -13.30
CA MET A 95 13.38 9.33 -12.02
C MET A 95 12.24 10.04 -11.28
N GLU A 96 12.28 11.36 -11.17
CA GLU A 96 11.24 12.18 -10.53
C GLU A 96 9.88 12.05 -11.24
N ARG A 97 9.88 11.89 -12.57
CA ARG A 97 8.64 11.63 -13.31
C ARG A 97 8.14 10.21 -13.09
N LEU A 98 9.04 9.23 -12.93
CA LEU A 98 8.70 7.86 -12.60
C LEU A 98 8.13 7.71 -11.18
N ASP A 99 8.39 8.63 -10.25
CA ASP A 99 7.72 8.66 -8.93
C ASP A 99 6.19 8.66 -9.04
N LYS A 100 5.66 9.23 -10.13
CA LYS A 100 4.21 9.31 -10.40
C LYS A 100 3.70 8.15 -11.25
N VAL A 101 4.55 7.16 -11.52
CA VAL A 101 4.27 5.98 -12.33
C VAL A 101 4.37 4.74 -11.47
N SER A 102 3.22 4.10 -11.26
CA SER A 102 3.12 2.88 -10.49
C SER A 102 3.98 1.75 -11.04
N GLY A 103 4.64 1.00 -10.15
CA GLY A 103 5.44 -0.18 -10.51
C GLY A 103 6.81 0.12 -11.12
N THR A 104 7.44 1.25 -10.78
CA THR A 104 8.75 1.66 -11.35
C THR A 104 9.90 1.70 -10.34
N ASN A 105 9.68 1.24 -9.11
CA ASN A 105 10.65 1.34 -8.01
C ASN A 105 12.01 0.71 -8.36
N GLU A 106 12.02 -0.50 -8.91
CA GLU A 106 13.28 -1.17 -9.29
C GLU A 106 14.08 -0.39 -10.33
N ILE A 107 13.39 0.21 -11.32
CA ILE A 107 14.02 1.06 -12.33
C ILE A 107 14.61 2.32 -11.67
N LYS A 108 13.85 2.95 -10.77
CA LYS A 108 14.30 4.13 -10.03
C LYS A 108 15.50 3.84 -9.15
N ASP A 109 15.51 2.71 -8.45
CA ASP A 109 16.61 2.32 -7.57
C ASP A 109 17.91 2.13 -8.38
N LEU A 110 17.83 1.52 -9.57
CA LEU A 110 18.97 1.42 -10.49
C LEU A 110 19.41 2.78 -11.03
N ILE A 111 18.46 3.66 -11.39
CA ILE A 111 18.77 5.04 -11.81
C ILE A 111 19.52 5.78 -10.69
N TYR A 112 19.00 5.73 -9.46
CA TYR A 112 19.62 6.36 -8.29
C TYR A 112 21.05 5.86 -8.08
N ASN A 113 21.27 4.55 -8.20
CA ASN A 113 22.60 3.97 -8.09
C ASN A 113 23.57 4.53 -9.15
N VAL A 114 23.15 4.63 -10.41
CA VAL A 114 23.96 5.24 -11.49
C VAL A 114 24.28 6.70 -11.18
N ILE A 115 23.29 7.49 -10.75
CA ILE A 115 23.50 8.89 -10.38
C ILE A 115 24.49 9.01 -9.22
N SER A 116 24.35 8.17 -8.18
CA SER A 116 25.22 8.15 -7.02
C SER A 116 26.67 7.80 -7.39
N ASP A 117 26.87 6.82 -8.26
CA ASP A 117 28.21 6.42 -8.74
C ASP A 117 28.89 7.56 -9.50
N ILE A 118 28.15 8.27 -10.36
CA ILE A 118 28.64 9.45 -11.09
C ILE A 118 29.04 10.56 -10.12
N GLN A 119 28.18 10.89 -9.15
CA GLN A 119 28.44 11.96 -8.17
C GLN A 119 29.65 11.68 -7.28
N LYS A 120 29.91 10.41 -6.95
CA LYS A 120 31.08 9.99 -6.17
C LYS A 120 32.37 9.93 -6.99
N GLY A 121 32.31 10.11 -8.31
CA GLY A 121 33.46 9.91 -9.21
C GLY A 121 33.85 8.44 -9.39
N ASN A 122 33.02 7.50 -8.94
CA ASN A 122 33.28 6.05 -8.98
C ASN A 122 32.78 5.43 -10.31
N VAL A 123 33.06 6.09 -11.43
CA VAL A 123 32.52 5.69 -12.74
C VAL A 123 33.41 4.63 -13.38
N ASP A 124 33.15 3.36 -13.06
CA ASP A 124 33.60 2.25 -13.89
C ASP A 124 32.73 2.19 -15.15
N ARG A 125 33.33 2.39 -16.31
CA ARG A 125 32.62 2.42 -17.60
C ARG A 125 31.91 1.10 -17.92
N GLN A 126 32.51 -0.04 -17.60
CA GLN A 126 31.93 -1.34 -17.89
C GLN A 126 30.72 -1.59 -16.97
N ALA A 127 30.90 -1.40 -15.66
CA ALA A 127 29.83 -1.58 -14.68
C ALA A 127 28.68 -0.59 -14.92
N SER A 128 28.99 0.67 -15.23
CA SER A 128 27.97 1.69 -15.56
C SER A 128 27.17 1.30 -16.80
N ASN A 129 27.83 0.82 -17.85
CA ASN A 129 27.15 0.37 -19.07
C ASN A 129 26.21 -0.82 -18.82
N GLN A 130 26.60 -1.75 -17.93
CA GLN A 130 25.73 -2.85 -17.53
C GLN A 130 24.45 -2.34 -16.83
N LYS A 131 24.59 -1.46 -15.83
CA LYS A 131 23.44 -0.84 -15.14
C LYS A 131 22.54 -0.06 -16.09
N LEU A 132 23.11 0.72 -17.01
CA LEU A 132 22.34 1.48 -18.01
C LEU A 132 21.56 0.56 -18.96
N ASN A 133 22.15 -0.56 -19.38
CA ASN A 133 21.46 -1.54 -20.23
C ASN A 133 20.37 -2.28 -19.45
N GLU A 134 20.60 -2.58 -18.17
CA GLU A 134 19.60 -3.18 -17.28
C GLU A 134 18.39 -2.26 -17.10
N ILE A 135 18.61 -0.96 -16.85
CA ILE A 135 17.55 0.05 -16.79
C ILE A 135 16.70 0.03 -18.07
N LEU A 136 17.32 0.03 -19.27
CA LEU A 136 16.58 -0.05 -20.53
C LEU A 136 15.80 -1.36 -20.68
N ASN A 137 16.39 -2.48 -20.27
CA ASN A 137 15.75 -3.79 -20.34
C ASN A 137 14.50 -3.85 -19.45
N LEU A 138 14.62 -3.43 -18.19
CA LEU A 138 13.50 -3.38 -17.25
C LEU A 138 12.42 -2.42 -17.73
N PHE A 139 12.80 -1.23 -18.21
CA PHE A 139 11.86 -0.26 -18.75
C PHE A 139 11.07 -0.80 -19.96
N ASN A 140 11.76 -1.48 -20.90
CA ASN A 140 11.10 -2.12 -22.04
C ASN A 140 10.21 -3.29 -21.61
N LYS A 141 10.64 -4.09 -20.63
CA LYS A 141 9.81 -5.15 -20.04
C LYS A 141 8.54 -4.56 -19.45
N GLU A 142 8.66 -3.48 -18.68
CA GLU A 142 7.55 -2.75 -18.06
C GLU A 142 6.54 -2.25 -19.10
N ILE A 143 7.00 -1.67 -20.21
CA ILE A 143 6.11 -1.28 -21.30
C ILE A 143 5.45 -2.52 -21.91
N ASN A 144 6.24 -3.51 -22.34
CA ASN A 144 5.77 -4.66 -23.11
C ASN A 144 4.71 -5.48 -22.36
N TRP A 145 4.88 -5.69 -21.04
CA TRP A 145 3.89 -6.45 -20.28
C TRP A 145 2.57 -5.69 -20.11
N ARG A 146 2.59 -4.34 -20.10
CA ARG A 146 1.40 -3.48 -19.93
C ARG A 146 0.62 -3.28 -21.22
N GLU A 147 1.26 -3.30 -22.39
CA GLU A 147 0.63 -2.95 -23.68
C GLU A 147 -0.63 -3.76 -24.03
N LYS A 148 -0.54 -5.09 -23.91
CA LYS A 148 -1.67 -5.98 -24.23
C LYS A 148 -2.75 -5.91 -23.14
N PRO A 149 -2.45 -6.05 -21.84
CA PRO A 149 -3.44 -5.97 -20.77
C PRO A 149 -4.19 -4.64 -20.70
N VAL A 150 -3.60 -3.51 -21.05
CA VAL A 150 -4.34 -2.23 -21.10
C VAL A 150 -5.53 -2.31 -22.07
N LYS A 151 -5.40 -3.00 -23.20
CA LYS A 151 -6.46 -3.11 -24.20
C LYS A 151 -7.53 -4.14 -23.83
N VAL A 152 -7.12 -5.26 -23.24
CA VAL A 152 -8.02 -6.42 -23.04
C VAL A 152 -8.51 -6.56 -21.60
N LEU A 153 -7.68 -6.21 -20.62
CA LEU A 153 -7.89 -6.51 -19.21
C LEU A 153 -8.31 -5.27 -18.42
N LEU A 154 -7.73 -4.10 -18.68
CA LEU A 154 -8.05 -2.88 -17.92
C LEU A 154 -9.56 -2.56 -17.88
N PRO A 155 -10.33 -2.60 -19.00
CA PRO A 155 -11.78 -2.38 -18.93
C PRO A 155 -12.51 -3.41 -18.07
N GLN A 156 -12.04 -4.66 -18.05
CA GLN A 156 -12.62 -5.72 -17.21
C GLN A 156 -12.28 -5.51 -15.74
N LEU A 157 -11.06 -5.07 -15.42
CA LEU A 157 -10.65 -4.72 -14.06
C LEU A 157 -11.44 -3.52 -13.55
N GLU A 158 -11.69 -2.50 -14.37
CA GLU A 158 -12.49 -1.34 -13.97
C GLU A 158 -13.93 -1.75 -13.63
N LYS A 159 -14.56 -2.57 -14.49
CA LYS A 159 -15.88 -3.14 -14.20
C LYS A 159 -15.88 -4.02 -12.95
N TYR A 160 -14.85 -4.83 -12.76
CA TYR A 160 -14.74 -5.69 -11.59
C TYR A 160 -14.57 -4.86 -10.32
N ASP A 161 -13.74 -3.81 -10.34
CA ASP A 161 -13.56 -2.88 -9.23
C ASP A 161 -14.89 -2.30 -8.79
N GLU A 162 -15.69 -1.78 -9.71
CA GLU A 162 -17.02 -1.21 -9.41
C GLU A 162 -17.94 -2.19 -8.66
N LEU A 163 -17.88 -3.48 -8.98
CA LEU A 163 -18.70 -4.51 -8.33
C LEU A 163 -18.21 -4.86 -6.92
N ILE A 164 -16.89 -4.83 -6.68
CA ILE A 164 -16.31 -5.29 -5.41
C ILE A 164 -15.93 -4.15 -4.46
N ARG A 165 -15.88 -2.91 -4.95
CA ARG A 165 -15.42 -1.73 -4.20
C ARG A 165 -16.17 -1.53 -2.89
N ASP A 166 -17.48 -1.70 -2.93
CA ASP A 166 -18.36 -1.49 -1.77
C ASP A 166 -18.59 -2.77 -0.96
N THR A 167 -17.89 -3.88 -1.29
CA THR A 167 -17.96 -5.15 -0.56
C THR A 167 -16.59 -5.54 -0.01
N ILE A 168 -15.80 -6.30 -0.78
CA ILE A 168 -14.44 -6.72 -0.44
C ILE A 168 -13.54 -5.47 -0.26
N GLY A 169 -13.72 -4.48 -1.13
CA GLY A 169 -12.90 -3.28 -1.13
C GLY A 169 -13.25 -2.20 -0.11
N ILE A 170 -14.26 -2.42 0.73
CA ILE A 170 -14.90 -1.33 1.48
C ILE A 170 -13.94 -0.63 2.46
N ARG A 171 -13.06 -1.41 3.11
CA ARG A 171 -12.10 -0.89 4.10
C ARG A 171 -10.96 -0.10 3.47
N GLN A 172 -10.79 -0.19 2.15
CA GLN A 172 -9.76 0.51 1.40
C GLN A 172 -10.33 1.70 0.61
N GLN A 173 -11.58 2.13 0.87
CA GLN A 173 -12.14 3.32 0.24
C GLN A 173 -11.69 4.58 0.96
N ASP A 174 -11.35 5.63 0.20
CA ASP A 174 -11.00 6.94 0.77
C ASP A 174 -12.15 7.54 1.59
N LYS A 175 -13.39 7.19 1.23
CA LYS A 175 -14.61 7.59 1.93
C LYS A 175 -15.60 6.44 1.97
N LEU A 176 -16.24 6.25 3.12
CA LEU A 176 -17.34 5.32 3.27
C LEU A 176 -18.54 5.78 2.41
N PRO A 177 -19.13 4.90 1.59
CA PRO A 177 -20.41 5.15 0.93
C PRO A 177 -21.50 5.53 1.94
N ASN A 178 -22.30 6.53 1.60
CA ASN A 178 -23.30 7.11 2.51
C ASN A 178 -24.24 6.05 3.12
N LYS A 179 -24.69 5.08 2.32
CA LYS A 179 -25.56 3.99 2.78
C LYS A 179 -24.92 3.15 3.89
N GLN A 180 -23.63 2.84 3.77
CA GLN A 180 -22.90 2.06 4.78
C GLN A 180 -22.59 2.91 6.01
N ALA A 181 -22.22 4.18 5.81
CA ALA A 181 -22.00 5.11 6.92
C ALA A 181 -23.26 5.25 7.80
N LEU A 182 -24.44 5.41 7.19
CA LEU A 182 -25.72 5.46 7.90
C LEU A 182 -26.03 4.15 8.64
N SER A 183 -25.78 3.01 8.00
CA SER A 183 -25.98 1.71 8.64
C SER A 183 -25.06 1.52 9.86
N ILE A 184 -23.80 1.93 9.77
CA ILE A 184 -22.85 1.88 10.88
C ILE A 184 -23.30 2.82 12.00
N ALA A 185 -23.68 4.06 11.67
CA ALA A 185 -24.16 5.03 12.65
C ALA A 185 -25.40 4.50 13.41
N GLN A 186 -26.32 3.84 12.71
CA GLN A 186 -27.47 3.20 13.35
C GLN A 186 -27.04 2.07 14.30
N CYS A 187 -26.12 1.19 13.89
CA CYS A 187 -25.61 0.12 14.75
C CYS A 187 -24.92 0.66 16.01
N GLU A 188 -24.06 1.67 15.84
CA GLU A 188 -23.26 2.28 16.92
C GLU A 188 -24.07 3.20 17.83
N SER A 189 -25.29 3.61 17.42
CA SER A 189 -26.15 4.46 18.25
C SER A 189 -26.73 3.77 19.49
N ASN A 190 -26.68 2.43 19.53
CA ASN A 190 -27.21 1.65 20.65
C ASN A 190 -26.18 1.49 21.77
N HIS A 191 -26.64 1.47 23.03
CA HIS A 191 -25.76 1.24 24.17
C HIS A 191 -25.23 -0.21 24.19
N HIS A 192 -23.91 -0.37 24.16
CA HIS A 192 -23.25 -1.67 24.28
C HIS A 192 -22.70 -1.89 25.70
N ASN A 193 -22.98 -3.06 26.28
CA ASN A 193 -22.38 -3.45 27.56
C ASN A 193 -20.92 -3.88 27.33
N ILE A 194 -19.98 -3.13 27.91
CA ILE A 194 -18.54 -3.39 27.80
C ILE A 194 -17.92 -3.96 29.08
N SER A 195 -18.71 -4.35 30.09
CA SER A 195 -18.19 -4.78 31.39
C SER A 195 -17.26 -5.98 31.32
N LEU A 196 -17.42 -6.87 30.32
CA LEU A 196 -16.54 -8.03 30.13
C LEU A 196 -15.19 -7.69 29.47
N HIS A 197 -14.99 -6.45 29.01
CA HIS A 197 -13.69 -6.00 28.46
C HIS A 197 -12.65 -5.65 29.53
N PHE A 198 -13.08 -5.43 30.77
CA PHE A 198 -12.21 -5.15 31.92
C PHE A 198 -11.98 -6.48 32.68
#